data_AF-R7QH70-F1
#
_entry.id   AF-R7QH70-F1
#
_cell.length_a   1.000
_cell.length_b   1.000
_cell.length_c   1.000
_cell.angle_alpha   90.00
_cell.angle_beta   90.00
_cell.angle_gamma   90.00
#
_symmetry.space_group_name_H-M   'P 1'
#
loop_
_entity.id
_entity.type
_entity.pdbx_description
1 polymer ?
#
loop_
_entity_poly.entity_id
_entity_poly.type
_entity_poly.pdbx_seq_one_letter_code
_entity_poly.pdbx_strand_id
1 'polypeptide(L)'
;MARPTSDRFVINMFPQPVQMNPQSADNIWSTIRHAISEIMIRNISNLSFEQLYRFSYKMLLHKHGDFLYKGLLELLTEHLQGVAALINVRDVLMYMDRHYVKSKQTKTVHELGLSLFRDVVILESTILPRLKGTLLGIIDEERNGEAVDTHLIGAISRMLTELGNNELGKSFCVNVFEEDFLERTKRFYAREARLYLSETTCSDYLRKANMRIHEEHMGVESSGTANRF
;
A
#
# COMPACT_ATOMS: atom_id res chain seq x y z
N MET A 1 71.69 13.68 -34.43
CA MET A 1 70.24 13.38 -34.55
C MET A 1 69.57 13.75 -33.24
N ALA A 2 68.80 14.83 -33.21
CA ALA A 2 68.06 15.28 -32.03
C ALA A 2 66.66 14.64 -32.02
N ARG A 3 66.21 14.16 -30.86
CA ARG A 3 64.85 13.60 -30.67
C ARG A 3 63.81 14.74 -30.73
N PRO A 4 62.63 14.54 -31.34
CA PRO A 4 61.58 15.55 -31.33
C PRO A 4 61.00 15.66 -29.92
N THR A 5 60.90 16.88 -29.41
CA THR A 5 60.23 17.21 -28.15
C THR A 5 58.74 17.01 -28.31
N SER A 6 58.15 16.13 -27.49
CA SER A 6 56.71 15.88 -27.43
C SER A 6 55.97 17.17 -27.15
N ASP A 7 55.09 17.56 -28.06
CA ASP A 7 54.18 18.68 -27.86
C ASP A 7 53.24 18.33 -26.69
N ARG A 8 53.17 19.21 -25.70
CA ARG A 8 52.48 18.93 -24.43
C ARG A 8 51.00 19.23 -24.64
N PHE A 9 50.18 18.19 -24.82
CA PHE A 9 48.74 18.33 -24.89
C PHE A 9 48.20 19.01 -23.63
N VAL A 10 47.76 20.26 -23.77
CA VAL A 10 47.07 20.99 -22.71
C VAL A 10 45.60 20.57 -22.75
N ILE A 11 45.18 19.72 -21.81
CA ILE A 11 43.76 19.48 -21.58
C ILE A 11 43.25 20.73 -20.86
N ASN A 12 42.56 21.60 -21.61
CA ASN A 12 41.84 22.72 -21.03
C ASN A 12 40.88 22.18 -19.97
N MET A 13 40.84 22.85 -18.81
CA MET A 13 39.93 22.50 -17.73
C MET A 13 38.52 22.39 -18.31
N PHE A 14 37.89 21.22 -18.17
CA PHE A 14 36.49 21.05 -18.52
C PHE A 14 35.71 22.17 -17.84
N PRO A 15 34.80 22.88 -18.55
CA PRO A 15 33.96 23.89 -17.93
C PRO A 15 33.35 23.28 -16.68
N GLN A 16 33.62 23.88 -15.51
CA GLN A 16 33.01 23.47 -14.25
C GLN A 16 31.50 23.33 -14.52
N PRO A 17 30.85 22.20 -14.18
CA PRO A 17 29.43 22.03 -14.47
C PRO A 17 28.72 23.22 -13.85
N VAL A 18 28.09 24.04 -14.71
CA VAL A 18 27.45 25.29 -14.31
C VAL A 18 26.51 24.94 -13.17
N GLN A 19 26.77 25.45 -11.98
CA GLN A 19 25.91 25.20 -10.83
C GLN A 19 24.52 25.71 -11.20
N MET A 20 23.55 24.81 -11.11
CA MET A 20 22.17 25.12 -11.44
C MET A 20 21.66 26.17 -10.47
N ASN A 21 21.12 27.28 -10.99
CA ASN A 21 20.58 28.31 -10.12
C ASN A 21 19.33 27.76 -9.38
N PRO A 22 19.04 28.24 -8.15
CA PRO A 22 17.92 27.74 -7.36
C PRO A 22 16.57 27.84 -8.10
N GLN A 23 16.38 28.92 -8.85
CA GLN A 23 15.16 29.20 -9.60
C GLN A 23 14.91 28.21 -10.76
N SER A 24 15.96 27.66 -11.36
CA SER A 24 15.82 26.57 -12.33
C SER A 24 15.37 25.28 -11.63
N ALA A 25 15.81 25.03 -10.40
CA ALA A 25 15.42 23.82 -9.68
C ALA A 25 13.92 23.87 -9.35
N ASP A 26 13.43 25.02 -8.91
CA ASP A 26 12.01 25.25 -8.68
C ASP A 26 11.16 25.07 -9.95
N ASN A 27 11.62 25.60 -11.09
CA ASN A 27 10.91 25.45 -12.36
C ASN A 27 10.87 23.99 -12.84
N ILE A 28 11.98 23.25 -12.69
CA ILE A 28 12.02 21.82 -13.01
C ILE A 28 11.09 21.05 -12.06
N TRP A 29 11.11 21.36 -10.76
CA TRP A 29 10.22 20.74 -9.79
C TRP A 29 8.76 21.02 -10.11
N SER A 30 8.39 22.25 -10.44
CA SER A 30 7.03 22.61 -10.84
C SER A 30 6.52 21.74 -12.01
N THR A 31 7.39 21.53 -13.00
CA THR A 31 7.06 20.67 -14.16
C THR A 31 6.88 19.21 -13.74
N ILE A 32 7.80 18.67 -12.93
CA ILE A 32 7.72 17.30 -12.41
C ILE A 32 6.46 17.12 -11.54
N ARG A 33 6.19 18.07 -10.64
CA ARG A 33 5.01 18.08 -9.76
C ARG A 33 3.72 18.03 -10.57
N HIS A 34 3.58 18.89 -11.59
CA HIS A 34 2.41 18.89 -12.46
C HIS A 34 2.23 17.54 -13.15
N ALA A 35 3.30 16.99 -13.73
CA ALA A 35 3.24 15.69 -14.39
C ALA A 35 2.85 14.56 -13.42
N ILE A 36 3.38 14.54 -12.19
CA ILE A 36 3.00 13.56 -11.18
C ILE A 36 1.53 13.73 -10.79
N SER A 37 1.04 14.96 -10.63
CA SER A 37 -0.39 15.23 -10.38
C SER A 37 -1.28 14.70 -11.50
N GLU A 38 -0.90 14.93 -12.76
CA GLU A 38 -1.63 14.40 -13.93
C GLU A 38 -1.63 12.85 -13.94
N ILE A 39 -0.52 12.21 -13.59
CA ILE A 39 -0.44 10.75 -13.42
C ILE A 39 -1.39 10.28 -12.32
N MET A 40 -1.41 10.96 -11.16
CA MET A 40 -2.25 10.58 -10.01
C MET A 40 -3.75 10.66 -10.34
N ILE A 41 -4.17 11.59 -11.20
CA ILE A 41 -5.57 11.68 -11.68
C ILE A 41 -5.84 10.84 -12.95
N ARG A 42 -4.91 9.95 -13.32
CA ARG A 42 -4.96 9.08 -14.52
C ARG A 42 -5.02 9.82 -15.86
N ASN A 43 -4.52 11.06 -15.93
CA ASN A 43 -4.40 11.82 -17.17
C ASN A 43 -2.97 11.75 -17.73
N ILE A 44 -2.65 10.69 -18.47
CA ILE A 44 -1.27 10.41 -18.91
C ILE A 44 -1.00 10.89 -20.36
N SER A 45 -2.04 11.31 -21.06
CA SER A 45 -2.07 11.49 -22.52
C SER A 45 -1.02 12.45 -23.07
N ASN A 46 -0.60 13.45 -22.26
CA ASN A 46 0.25 14.56 -22.70
C ASN A 46 1.62 14.61 -21.99
N LEU A 47 2.08 13.50 -21.41
CA LEU A 47 3.33 13.48 -20.63
C LEU A 47 4.52 12.95 -21.45
N SER A 48 5.62 13.71 -21.47
CA SER A 48 6.91 13.27 -22.02
C SER A 48 7.76 12.60 -20.95
N PHE A 49 7.70 11.27 -20.86
CA PHE A 49 8.50 10.50 -19.89
C PHE A 49 10.01 10.73 -20.06
N GLU A 50 10.48 10.92 -21.29
CA GLU A 50 11.89 11.22 -21.56
C GLU A 50 12.31 12.57 -20.95
N GLN A 51 11.47 13.60 -21.11
CA GLN A 51 11.73 14.92 -20.55
C GLN A 51 11.69 14.89 -19.02
N LEU A 52 10.71 14.20 -18.43
CA LEU A 52 10.60 14.01 -16.98
C LEU A 52 11.83 13.27 -16.43
N TYR A 53 12.31 12.24 -17.13
CA TYR A 53 13.54 11.53 -16.74
C TYR A 53 14.77 12.44 -16.80
N ARG A 54 14.95 13.20 -17.89
CA ARG A 54 16.06 14.16 -18.04
C ARG A 54 16.04 15.23 -16.93
N PHE A 55 14.86 15.71 -16.56
CA PHE A 55 14.65 16.67 -15.49
C PHE A 55 14.99 16.11 -14.11
N SER A 56 14.51 14.90 -13.78
CA SER A 56 14.89 14.20 -12.54
C SER A 56 16.39 13.93 -12.48
N TYR A 57 17.00 13.47 -13.58
CA TYR A 57 18.44 13.27 -13.67
C TYR A 57 19.23 14.56 -13.43
N LYS A 58 18.80 15.67 -14.05
CA LYS A 58 19.42 16.98 -13.88
C LYS A 58 19.36 17.47 -12.42
N MET A 59 18.24 17.28 -11.73
CA MET A 59 18.09 17.60 -10.30
C MET A 59 19.09 16.83 -9.44
N LEU A 60 19.24 15.52 -9.69
CA LEU A 60 20.17 14.67 -8.96
C LEU A 60 21.63 15.05 -9.22
N LEU A 61 21.98 15.31 -10.49
CA LEU A 61 23.31 15.70 -10.90
C LEU A 61 23.78 17.01 -10.24
N HIS A 62 22.86 17.96 -10.06
CA HIS A 62 23.13 19.26 -9.43
C HIS A 62 22.89 19.27 -7.90
N LYS A 63 22.88 18.11 -7.23
CA LYS A 63 22.74 17.97 -5.77
C LYS A 63 21.41 18.48 -5.18
N HIS A 64 20.33 18.50 -5.96
CA HIS A 64 18.97 18.81 -5.50
C HIS A 64 18.13 17.56 -5.18
N GLY A 65 18.77 16.42 -4.90
CA GLY A 65 18.09 15.16 -4.60
C GLY A 65 17.18 15.22 -3.38
N ASP A 66 17.66 15.81 -2.27
CA ASP A 66 16.86 15.94 -1.04
C ASP A 66 15.62 16.83 -1.25
N PHE A 67 15.75 17.89 -2.04
CA PHE A 67 14.65 18.77 -2.40
C PHE A 67 13.59 18.02 -3.23
N LEU A 68 14.04 17.29 -4.25
CA LEU A 68 13.16 16.48 -5.09
C LEU A 68 12.43 15.39 -4.27
N TYR A 69 13.15 14.70 -3.38
CA TYR A 69 12.57 13.65 -2.55
C TYR A 69 11.55 14.19 -1.54
N LYS A 70 11.88 15.29 -0.84
CA LYS A 70 10.94 15.93 0.10
C LYS A 70 9.70 16.45 -0.62
N GLY A 71 9.87 17.13 -1.74
CA GLY A 71 8.74 17.60 -2.56
C GLY A 71 7.86 16.46 -3.05
N LEU A 72 8.46 15.34 -3.46
CA LEU A 72 7.71 14.13 -3.82
C LEU A 72 6.90 13.59 -2.64
N LEU A 73 7.53 13.48 -1.47
CA LEU A 73 6.87 12.99 -0.25
C LEU A 73 5.69 13.89 0.14
N GLU A 74 5.87 15.21 0.11
CA GLU A 74 4.82 16.19 0.40
C GLU A 74 3.66 16.07 -0.60
N LEU A 75 3.97 16.00 -1.90
CA LEU A 75 2.96 15.88 -2.96
C LEU A 75 2.12 14.60 -2.83
N LEU A 76 2.77 13.46 -2.58
CA LEU A 76 2.07 12.18 -2.41
C LEU A 76 1.21 12.19 -1.14
N THR A 77 1.72 12.78 -0.05
CA THR A 77 0.99 12.92 1.21
C THR A 77 -0.26 13.78 1.03
N GLU A 78 -0.12 14.93 0.37
CA GLU A 78 -1.23 15.85 0.06
C GLU A 78 -2.31 15.14 -0.77
N HIS A 79 -1.91 14.40 -1.81
CA HIS A 79 -2.86 13.66 -2.64
C HIS A 79 -3.63 12.60 -1.84
N LEU A 80 -2.93 11.79 -1.04
CA LEU A 80 -3.57 10.76 -0.22
C LEU A 80 -4.48 11.34 0.86
N GLN A 81 -4.10 12.48 1.47
CA GLN A 81 -4.97 13.21 2.39
C GLN A 81 -6.24 13.73 1.69
N GLY A 82 -6.12 14.21 0.44
CA GLY A 82 -7.27 14.60 -0.38
C GLY A 82 -8.22 13.44 -0.68
N VAL A 83 -7.67 12.26 -1.00
CA VAL A 83 -8.45 11.02 -1.17
C VAL A 83 -9.15 10.63 0.13
N ALA A 84 -8.48 10.74 1.29
CA ALA A 84 -9.09 10.49 2.59
C ALA A 84 -10.19 11.52 2.94
N ALA A 85 -10.01 12.78 2.54
CA ALA A 85 -10.96 13.86 2.77
C ALA A 85 -12.29 13.69 1.98
N LEU A 86 -12.37 12.76 1.02
CA LEU A 86 -13.63 12.39 0.38
C LEU A 86 -14.67 11.91 1.41
N ILE A 87 -14.23 11.40 2.57
CA ILE A 87 -15.12 11.04 3.69
C ILE A 87 -15.85 12.28 4.25
N ASN A 88 -15.23 13.46 4.21
CA ASN A 88 -15.83 14.72 4.69
C ASN A 88 -16.91 15.27 3.74
N VAL A 89 -16.95 14.79 2.48
CA VAL A 89 -18.01 15.16 1.52
C VAL A 89 -19.39 14.69 2.02
N ARG A 90 -19.43 13.62 2.82
CA ARG A 90 -20.64 13.14 3.51
C ARG A 90 -21.27 14.23 4.38
N ASP A 91 -20.46 14.96 5.15
CA ASP A 91 -20.97 15.93 6.12
C ASP A 91 -21.60 17.14 5.42
N VAL A 92 -21.06 17.51 4.25
CA VAL A 92 -21.63 18.55 3.38
C VAL A 92 -22.91 18.05 2.70
N LEU A 93 -22.95 16.80 2.26
CA LEU A 93 -24.07 16.21 1.53
C LEU A 93 -25.08 15.46 2.41
N MET A 94 -25.07 15.68 3.73
CA MET A 94 -25.97 15.01 4.67
C MET A 94 -27.46 15.15 4.31
N TYR A 95 -27.86 16.28 3.70
CA TYR A 95 -29.23 16.49 3.26
C TYR A 95 -29.63 15.54 2.11
N MET A 96 -28.70 15.20 1.22
CA MET A 96 -28.91 14.23 0.14
C MET A 96 -29.17 12.84 0.72
N ASP A 97 -28.38 12.41 1.70
CA ASP A 97 -28.59 11.14 2.41
C ASP A 97 -29.93 11.12 3.16
N ARG A 98 -30.35 12.25 3.75
CA ARG A 98 -31.60 12.33 4.52
C ARG A 98 -32.85 12.31 3.65
N HIS A 99 -32.83 12.94 2.48
CA HIS A 99 -34.05 13.18 1.69
C HIS A 99 -34.04 12.49 0.32
N TYR A 100 -32.94 12.58 -0.44
CA TYR A 100 -32.87 12.02 -1.78
C TYR A 100 -32.67 10.50 -1.76
N VAL A 101 -31.73 10.03 -0.95
CA VAL A 101 -31.41 8.59 -0.83
C VAL A 101 -32.60 7.79 -0.33
N LYS A 102 -33.32 8.29 0.70
CA LYS A 102 -34.53 7.64 1.22
C LYS A 102 -35.68 7.61 0.20
N SER A 103 -35.82 8.66 -0.60
CA SER A 103 -36.88 8.75 -1.61
C SER A 103 -36.62 7.86 -2.82
N LYS A 104 -35.34 7.62 -3.17
CA LYS A 104 -34.94 6.88 -4.38
C LYS A 104 -34.40 5.48 -4.12
N GLN A 105 -34.23 5.06 -2.86
CA GLN A 105 -33.58 3.80 -2.45
C GLN A 105 -32.24 3.59 -3.16
N THR A 106 -31.39 4.62 -3.12
CA THR A 106 -30.04 4.57 -3.72
C THR A 106 -28.99 4.45 -2.63
N LYS A 107 -27.71 4.26 -3.00
CA LYS A 107 -26.61 4.23 -2.03
C LYS A 107 -26.41 5.61 -1.39
N THR A 108 -26.16 5.62 -0.09
CA THR A 108 -25.72 6.82 0.66
C THR A 108 -24.36 7.30 0.17
N VAL A 109 -24.04 8.57 0.42
CA VAL A 109 -22.74 9.17 0.11
C VAL A 109 -21.60 8.39 0.79
N HIS A 110 -21.84 7.88 2.00
CA HIS A 110 -20.89 7.01 2.70
C HIS A 110 -20.66 5.68 1.97
N GLU A 111 -21.72 4.98 1.57
CA GLU A 111 -21.62 3.71 0.82
C GLU A 111 -20.97 3.90 -0.56
N LEU A 112 -21.20 5.05 -1.20
CA LEU A 112 -20.52 5.45 -2.44
C LEU A 112 -19.02 5.66 -2.19
N GLY A 113 -18.64 6.38 -1.14
CA GLY A 113 -17.25 6.58 -0.75
C GLY A 113 -16.51 5.26 -0.49
N LEU A 114 -17.13 4.35 0.27
CA LEU A 114 -16.58 3.00 0.51
C LEU A 114 -16.47 2.18 -0.79
N SER A 115 -17.48 2.24 -1.66
CA SER A 115 -17.44 1.55 -2.95
C SER A 115 -16.30 2.06 -3.83
N LEU A 116 -16.09 3.39 -3.89
CA LEU A 116 -15.00 3.99 -4.64
C LEU A 116 -13.64 3.63 -4.06
N PHE A 117 -13.47 3.66 -2.73
CA PHE A 117 -12.22 3.26 -2.10
C PHE A 117 -11.90 1.78 -2.37
N ARG A 118 -12.89 0.90 -2.29
CA ARG A 118 -12.75 -0.51 -2.65
C ARG A 118 -12.31 -0.67 -4.10
N ASP A 119 -13.00 -0.02 -5.04
CA ASP A 119 -12.83 -0.26 -6.48
C ASP A 119 -11.57 0.42 -7.05
N VAL A 120 -11.18 1.58 -6.52
CA VAL A 120 -10.05 2.38 -7.02
C VAL A 120 -8.74 2.08 -6.28
N VAL A 121 -8.81 1.84 -4.96
CA VAL A 121 -7.62 1.66 -4.11
C VAL A 121 -7.39 0.18 -3.81
N ILE A 122 -8.36 -0.49 -3.19
CA ILE A 122 -8.15 -1.87 -2.74
C ILE A 122 -8.05 -2.84 -3.91
N LEU A 123 -8.96 -2.76 -4.88
CA LEU A 123 -9.01 -3.63 -6.07
C LEU A 123 -7.93 -3.34 -7.11
N GLU A 124 -7.05 -2.36 -6.86
CA GLU A 124 -5.90 -2.14 -7.72
C GLU A 124 -5.01 -3.41 -7.72
N SER A 125 -4.58 -3.80 -8.92
CA SER A 125 -3.91 -5.06 -9.24
C SER A 125 -2.65 -5.36 -8.41
N THR A 126 -1.97 -4.33 -7.90
CA THR A 126 -0.77 -4.47 -7.08
C THR A 126 -1.06 -4.31 -5.59
N ILE A 127 -2.08 -3.53 -5.21
CA ILE A 127 -2.41 -3.25 -3.81
C ILE A 127 -3.04 -4.47 -3.15
N LEU A 128 -4.07 -5.09 -3.77
CA LEU A 128 -4.78 -6.20 -3.14
C LEU A 128 -3.88 -7.40 -2.84
N PRO A 129 -3.05 -7.89 -3.78
CA PRO A 129 -2.20 -9.06 -3.51
C PRO A 129 -1.13 -8.75 -2.47
N ARG A 130 -0.60 -7.52 -2.43
CA ARG A 130 0.38 -7.10 -1.43
C ARG A 130 -0.26 -6.97 -0.05
N LEU A 131 -1.42 -6.33 0.06
CA LEU A 131 -2.16 -6.21 1.31
C LEU A 131 -2.48 -7.59 1.90
N LYS A 132 -2.99 -8.50 1.04
CA LYS A 132 -3.28 -9.89 1.41
C LYS A 132 -2.02 -10.64 1.83
N GLY A 133 -0.94 -10.56 1.04
CA GLY A 133 0.32 -11.22 1.32
C GLY A 133 0.94 -10.76 2.64
N THR A 134 0.90 -9.45 2.91
CA THR A 134 1.38 -8.88 4.18
C THR A 134 0.52 -9.37 5.34
N LEU A 135 -0.81 -9.31 5.23
CA LEU A 135 -1.71 -9.75 6.32
C LEU A 135 -1.51 -11.23 6.65
N LEU A 136 -1.43 -12.09 5.63
CA LEU A 136 -1.14 -13.52 5.81
C LEU A 136 0.26 -13.76 6.37
N GLY A 137 1.25 -12.96 5.97
CA GLY A 137 2.60 -13.02 6.50
C GLY A 137 2.66 -12.70 8.00
N ILE A 138 1.97 -11.64 8.42
CA ILE A 138 1.89 -11.26 9.84
C ILE A 138 1.22 -12.38 10.66
N ILE A 139 0.15 -13.00 10.14
CA ILE A 139 -0.51 -14.14 10.80
C ILE A 139 0.44 -15.35 10.91
N ASP A 140 1.21 -15.63 9.86
CA ASP A 140 2.18 -16.72 9.88
C ASP A 140 3.29 -16.44 10.92
N GLU A 141 3.75 -15.18 11.04
CA GLU A 141 4.70 -14.74 12.08
C GLU A 141 4.12 -14.91 13.49
N GLU A 142 2.88 -14.47 13.71
CA GLU A 142 2.17 -14.63 14.99
C GLU A 142 2.10 -16.12 15.42
N ARG A 143 1.75 -17.02 14.48
CA ARG A 143 1.67 -18.47 14.74
C ARG A 143 3.00 -19.12 15.08
N ASN A 144 4.10 -18.54 14.59
CA ASN A 144 5.45 -18.97 14.93
C ASN A 144 5.92 -18.42 16.29
N GLY A 145 5.10 -17.62 16.96
CA GLY A 145 5.40 -17.04 18.28
C GLY A 145 6.12 -15.69 18.20
N GLU A 146 6.18 -15.06 17.03
CA GLU A 146 6.74 -13.72 16.88
C GLU A 146 5.78 -12.66 17.45
N ALA A 147 6.34 -11.60 18.03
CA ALA A 147 5.54 -10.48 18.52
C ALA A 147 5.07 -9.62 17.35
N VAL A 148 3.77 -9.65 17.06
CA VAL A 148 3.14 -8.89 15.97
C VAL A 148 2.21 -7.79 16.47
N ASP A 149 1.95 -6.80 15.62
CA ASP A 149 0.92 -5.79 15.88
C ASP A 149 -0.48 -6.35 15.56
N THR A 150 -1.10 -6.95 16.56
CA THR A 150 -2.48 -7.49 16.48
C THR A 150 -3.52 -6.39 16.23
N HIS A 151 -3.22 -5.14 16.60
CA HIS A 151 -4.11 -4.01 16.32
C HIS A 151 -4.16 -3.71 14.82
N LEU A 152 -3.02 -3.78 14.12
CA LEU A 152 -2.94 -3.59 12.68
C LEU A 152 -3.75 -4.65 11.93
N ILE A 153 -3.64 -5.93 12.33
CA ILE A 153 -4.43 -7.04 11.79
C ILE A 153 -5.92 -6.73 11.96
N GLY A 154 -6.35 -6.40 13.19
CA GLY A 154 -7.74 -6.07 13.47
C GLY A 154 -8.24 -4.84 12.69
N ALA A 155 -7.40 -3.82 12.50
CA ALA A 155 -7.76 -2.62 11.74
C ALA A 155 -7.96 -2.93 10.25
N ILE A 156 -7.05 -3.69 9.64
CA ILE A 156 -7.15 -4.10 8.23
C ILE A 156 -8.36 -5.03 8.03
N SER A 157 -8.55 -6.00 8.90
CA SER A 157 -9.70 -6.92 8.84
C SER A 157 -11.03 -6.16 8.94
N ARG A 158 -11.16 -5.22 9.89
CA ARG A 158 -12.36 -4.37 10.01
C ARG A 158 -12.62 -3.57 8.74
N MET A 159 -11.58 -2.93 8.19
CA MET A 159 -11.69 -2.19 6.94
C MET A 159 -12.16 -3.08 5.79
N LEU A 160 -11.56 -4.27 5.61
CA LEU A 160 -11.95 -5.21 4.55
C LEU A 160 -13.39 -5.69 4.70
N THR A 161 -13.86 -5.95 5.93
CA THR A 161 -15.26 -6.28 6.21
C THR A 161 -16.19 -5.11 5.87
N GLU A 162 -15.85 -3.89 6.26
CA GLU A 162 -16.68 -2.70 5.98
C GLU A 162 -16.80 -2.42 4.48
N LEU A 163 -15.73 -2.62 3.71
CA LEU A 163 -15.75 -2.52 2.24
C LEU A 163 -16.56 -3.66 1.59
N GLY A 164 -16.67 -4.80 2.28
CA GLY A 164 -17.49 -5.95 1.88
C GLY A 164 -18.98 -5.79 2.20
N ASN A 165 -19.41 -4.95 3.13
CA ASN A 165 -20.82 -4.96 3.56
C ASN A 165 -21.84 -4.35 2.58
N ASN A 166 -21.42 -3.91 1.38
CA ASN A 166 -22.32 -3.43 0.33
C ASN A 166 -22.90 -4.62 -0.47
N GLU A 167 -24.05 -4.47 -1.14
CA GLU A 167 -24.87 -5.58 -1.72
C GLU A 167 -24.14 -6.65 -2.58
N LEU A 168 -22.91 -6.41 -3.07
CA LEU A 168 -22.06 -7.40 -3.75
C LEU A 168 -20.88 -7.94 -2.92
N GLY A 169 -20.58 -7.36 -1.76
CA GLY A 169 -19.29 -7.47 -1.09
C GLY A 169 -19.20 -8.49 0.05
N LYS A 170 -20.31 -9.11 0.49
CA LYS A 170 -20.23 -10.29 1.38
C LYS A 170 -19.38 -11.39 0.72
N SER A 171 -19.42 -11.42 -0.62
CA SER A 171 -18.58 -12.24 -1.49
C SER A 171 -17.13 -11.75 -1.60
N PHE A 172 -16.86 -10.45 -1.41
CA PHE A 172 -15.53 -9.88 -1.63
C PHE A 172 -14.52 -10.31 -0.57
N CYS A 173 -14.83 -10.12 0.72
CA CYS A 173 -13.88 -10.48 1.79
C CYS A 173 -13.66 -12.01 1.86
N VAL A 174 -14.74 -12.77 1.71
CA VAL A 174 -14.75 -14.24 1.65
C VAL A 174 -13.90 -14.75 0.48
N ASN A 175 -14.15 -14.32 -0.76
CA ASN A 175 -13.42 -14.86 -1.91
C ASN A 175 -11.97 -14.37 -2.00
N VAL A 176 -11.67 -13.18 -1.48
CA VAL A 176 -10.35 -12.56 -1.67
C VAL A 176 -9.35 -13.01 -0.62
N PHE A 177 -9.80 -13.12 0.63
CA PHE A 177 -8.93 -13.37 1.78
C PHE A 177 -9.16 -14.75 2.40
N GLU A 178 -10.42 -15.16 2.58
CA GLU A 178 -10.76 -16.36 3.35
C GLU A 178 -10.23 -17.64 2.69
N GLU A 179 -10.36 -17.79 1.37
CA GLU A 179 -9.85 -18.98 0.65
C GLU A 179 -8.33 -19.17 0.85
N ASP A 180 -7.54 -18.10 0.66
CA ASP A 180 -6.09 -18.14 0.83
C ASP A 180 -5.68 -18.31 2.31
N PHE A 181 -6.41 -17.66 3.21
CA PHE A 181 -6.20 -17.80 4.66
C PHE A 181 -6.44 -19.24 5.12
N LEU A 182 -7.56 -19.84 4.72
CA LEU A 182 -7.91 -21.22 5.08
C LEU A 182 -6.92 -22.21 4.47
N GLU A 183 -6.53 -22.04 3.20
CA GLU A 183 -5.56 -22.92 2.55
C GLU A 183 -4.17 -22.82 3.23
N ARG A 184 -3.71 -21.60 3.57
CA ARG A 184 -2.46 -21.44 4.33
C ARG A 184 -2.54 -22.03 5.72
N THR A 185 -3.62 -21.77 6.44
CA THR A 185 -3.86 -22.28 7.80
C THR A 185 -3.88 -23.81 7.82
N LYS A 186 -4.58 -24.42 6.85
CA LYS A 186 -4.61 -25.87 6.67
C LYS A 186 -3.22 -26.44 6.41
N ARG A 187 -2.42 -25.81 5.54
CA ARG A 187 -1.03 -26.23 5.28
C ARG A 187 -0.13 -26.10 6.50
N PHE A 188 -0.28 -25.02 7.27
CA PHE A 188 0.47 -24.79 8.50
C PHE A 188 0.21 -25.94 9.50
N TYR A 189 -1.05 -26.16 9.87
CA TYR A 189 -1.41 -27.20 10.83
C TYR A 189 -1.15 -28.62 10.33
N ALA A 190 -1.27 -28.88 9.01
CA ALA A 190 -0.90 -30.17 8.45
C ALA A 190 0.60 -30.47 8.57
N ARG A 191 1.46 -29.45 8.40
CA ARG A 191 2.91 -29.61 8.60
C ARG A 191 3.25 -29.77 10.08
N GLU A 192 2.68 -28.94 10.94
CA GLU A 192 2.90 -28.99 12.39
C GLU A 192 2.45 -30.34 12.96
N ALA A 193 1.27 -30.83 12.56
CA ALA A 193 0.77 -32.13 12.99
C ALA A 193 1.70 -33.28 12.57
N ARG A 194 2.25 -33.24 11.34
CA ARG A 194 3.21 -34.25 10.89
C ARG A 194 4.50 -34.26 11.73
N LEU A 195 5.02 -33.09 12.08
CA LEU A 195 6.20 -32.97 12.95
C LEU A 195 5.89 -33.55 14.34
N TYR A 196 4.79 -33.14 14.97
CA TYR A 196 4.42 -33.63 16.30
C TYR A 196 4.14 -35.14 16.33
N LEU A 197 3.49 -35.69 15.30
CA LEU A 197 3.27 -37.14 15.21
C LEU A 197 4.57 -37.93 15.04
N SER A 198 5.62 -37.32 14.49
CA SER A 198 6.94 -37.97 14.34
C SER A 198 7.82 -37.86 15.60
N GLU A 199 7.65 -36.82 16.40
CA GLU A 199 8.56 -36.48 17.51
C GLU A 199 7.97 -36.73 18.91
N THR A 200 6.64 -36.88 19.03
CA THR A 200 5.97 -36.87 20.34
C THR A 200 4.99 -38.03 20.54
N THR A 201 4.64 -38.30 21.79
CA THR A 201 3.63 -39.32 22.11
C THR A 201 2.23 -38.82 21.80
N CYS A 202 1.26 -39.73 21.64
CA CYS A 202 -0.14 -39.39 21.39
C CYS A 202 -0.72 -38.43 22.45
N SER A 203 -0.34 -38.60 23.72
CA SER A 203 -0.78 -37.71 24.81
C SER A 203 -0.21 -36.29 24.68
N ASP A 204 1.06 -36.16 24.29
CA ASP A 204 1.69 -34.86 24.03
C ASP A 204 1.07 -34.17 22.81
N TYR A 205 0.78 -34.92 21.74
CA TYR A 205 0.09 -34.42 20.56
C TYR A 205 -1.29 -33.83 20.90
N LEU A 206 -2.13 -34.57 21.64
CA LEU A 206 -3.46 -34.11 22.05
C LEU A 206 -3.39 -32.85 22.92
N ARG A 207 -2.39 -32.75 23.81
CA ARG A 207 -2.17 -31.55 24.62
C ARG A 207 -1.81 -30.35 23.75
N LYS A 208 -0.87 -30.50 22.82
CA LYS A 208 -0.46 -29.43 21.89
C LYS A 208 -1.60 -29.01 20.97
N ALA A 209 -2.38 -29.96 20.45
CA ALA A 209 -3.55 -29.67 19.62
C ALA A 209 -4.60 -28.86 20.38
N ASN A 210 -4.91 -29.22 21.64
CA ASN A 210 -5.83 -28.44 22.48
C ASN A 210 -5.30 -27.03 22.77
N MET A 211 -3.99 -26.89 22.98
CA MET A 211 -3.37 -25.58 23.18
C MET A 211 -3.53 -24.69 21.93
N ARG A 212 -3.26 -25.23 20.74
CA ARG A 212 -3.46 -24.50 19.46
C ARG A 212 -4.91 -24.09 19.22
N ILE A 213 -5.87 -24.96 19.54
CA ILE A 213 -7.30 -24.62 19.44
C ILE A 213 -7.64 -23.44 20.36
N HIS A 214 -7.10 -23.43 21.57
CA HIS A 214 -7.30 -22.33 22.51
C HIS A 214 -6.62 -21.04 22.02
N GLU A 215 -5.40 -21.12 21.50
CA GLU A 215 -4.68 -19.98 20.91
C GLU A 215 -5.43 -19.35 19.73
N GLU A 216 -5.94 -20.16 18.79
CA GLU A 216 -6.74 -19.65 17.67
C GLU A 216 -8.06 -19.02 18.16
N HIS A 217 -8.70 -19.62 19.18
CA HIS A 217 -9.91 -19.05 19.77
C HIS A 217 -9.65 -17.68 20.42
N MET A 218 -8.57 -17.57 21.21
CA MET A 218 -8.16 -16.31 21.83
C MET A 218 -7.67 -15.28 20.81
N GLY A 219 -7.00 -15.71 19.74
CA GLY A 219 -6.54 -14.85 18.64
C GLY A 219 -7.69 -14.22 17.86
N VAL A 220 -8.77 -14.99 17.66
CA VAL A 220 -10.01 -14.50 17.03
C VAL A 220 -10.73 -13.46 17.91
N GLU A 221 -10.73 -13.65 19.23
CA GLU A 221 -11.28 -12.68 20.19
C GLU A 221 -10.44 -11.41 20.33
N SER A 222 -9.11 -11.53 20.42
CA SER A 222 -8.19 -10.41 20.62
C SER A 222 -8.10 -9.49 19.40
N SER A 223 -8.19 -10.06 18.19
CA SER A 223 -8.23 -9.33 16.93
C SER A 223 -9.61 -8.71 16.62
N GLY A 224 -10.62 -8.96 17.46
CA GLY A 224 -12.00 -8.48 17.27
C GLY A 224 -12.72 -9.13 16.09
N THR A 225 -12.18 -10.23 15.56
CA THR A 225 -12.72 -10.98 14.42
C THR A 225 -13.79 -12.00 14.82
N ALA A 226 -13.88 -12.36 16.11
CA ALA A 226 -14.79 -13.35 16.69
C ALA A 226 -16.29 -13.18 16.39
N ASN A 227 -16.72 -12.03 15.89
CA ASN A 227 -18.12 -11.75 15.59
C ASN A 227 -18.38 -11.36 14.13
N ARG A 228 -17.41 -11.52 13.21
CA ARG A 228 -17.52 -10.92 11.86
C ARG A 228 -17.03 -11.76 10.67
N PHE A 229 -16.73 -13.04 10.88
CA PHE A 229 -16.70 -14.03 9.80
C PHE A 229 -17.89 -14.98 9.96
#